data_AF-A0A9D4XLV8-F1
#
_entry.id   AF-A0A9D4XLV8-F1
#
_cell.length_a   1.000
_cell.length_b   1.000
_cell.length_c   1.000
_cell.angle_alpha   90.00
_cell.angle_beta   90.00
_cell.angle_gamma   90.00
#
_symmetry.space_group_name_H-M   'P 1'
#
loop_
_entity.id
_entity.type
_entity.pdbx_description
1 polymer ?
#
loop_
_entity_poly.entity_id
_entity_poly.type
_entity_poly.pdbx_seq_one_letter_code
_entity_poly.pdbx_strand_id
1 'polypeptide(L)'
;MSSVQILSTTTIHAPNHFNDHTIHLTPWDLQFLPFGYNQTGLLYHQPFELDSTNQIQHFKNSLSSTLDFFHLFTGRLKITQHDDNTISCSIKCNNEGALLVHAAAKHISVSDILEPKYI
;
A
#
# COMPACT_ATOMS: atom_id res chain seq x y z
N MET A 1 1.14 2.92 -26.99
CA MET A 1 0.75 2.70 -25.58
C MET A 1 1.73 3.46 -24.71
N SER A 2 1.29 4.52 -24.03
CA SER A 2 2.17 5.28 -23.12
C SER A 2 2.63 4.36 -21.99
N SER A 3 3.92 4.01 -21.99
CA SER A 3 4.49 3.05 -21.05
C SER A 3 4.81 3.72 -19.72
N VAL A 4 4.20 3.24 -18.64
CA VAL A 4 4.67 3.49 -17.28
C VAL A 4 5.97 2.70 -17.08
N GLN A 5 7.03 3.38 -16.66
CA GLN A 5 8.32 2.77 -16.36
C GLN A 5 8.52 2.68 -14.85
N ILE A 6 8.68 1.47 -14.32
CA ILE A 6 9.06 1.28 -12.92
C ILE A 6 10.54 1.71 -12.76
N LEU A 7 10.78 2.65 -11.85
CA LEU A 7 12.11 3.16 -11.54
C LEU A 7 12.74 2.43 -10.36
N SER A 8 11.94 2.14 -9.34
CA SER A 8 12.39 1.36 -8.18
C SER A 8 11.21 0.73 -7.45
N THR A 9 11.48 -0.40 -6.81
CA THR A 9 10.57 -1.05 -5.86
C THR A 9 11.28 -1.15 -4.52
N THR A 10 10.59 -0.80 -3.44
CA THR A 10 11.16 -0.83 -2.09
C THR A 10 10.11 -1.32 -1.11
N THR A 11 10.48 -2.26 -0.24
CA THR A 11 9.65 -2.61 0.92
C THR A 11 9.98 -1.65 2.06
N ILE A 12 8.96 -0.96 2.57
CA ILE A 12 9.09 0.00 3.66
C ILE A 12 8.61 -0.67 4.94
N HIS A 13 9.48 -0.67 5.95
CA HIS A 13 9.22 -1.26 7.25
C HIS A 13 8.92 -0.17 8.29
N ALA A 14 8.16 -0.52 9.32
CA ALA A 14 8.09 0.28 10.53
C ALA A 14 9.49 0.31 11.18
N PRO A 15 9.93 1.46 11.71
CA PRO A 15 11.26 1.63 12.28
C PRO A 15 11.44 0.79 13.55
N ASN A 16 10.40 0.64 14.37
CA ASN A 16 10.45 -0.22 15.54
C ASN A 16 9.88 -1.60 15.22
N HIS A 17 10.56 -2.62 15.73
CA HIS A 17 10.06 -3.99 15.69
C HIS A 17 9.17 -4.20 16.91
N PHE A 18 7.86 -4.15 16.72
CA PHE A 18 6.90 -4.61 17.72
C PHE A 18 6.99 -6.14 17.82
N ASN A 19 6.78 -6.68 19.02
CA ASN A 19 6.70 -8.13 19.20
C ASN A 19 5.65 -8.71 18.22
N ASP A 20 6.03 -9.79 17.55
CA ASP A 20 5.14 -10.56 16.68
C ASP A 20 3.84 -10.88 17.43
N HIS A 21 2.72 -10.33 16.94
CA HIS A 21 1.40 -10.61 17.47
C HIS A 21 0.39 -10.79 16.35
N THR A 22 -0.75 -11.37 16.69
CA THR A 22 -1.83 -11.68 15.73
C THR A 22 -3.08 -10.96 16.14
N ILE A 23 -3.73 -10.31 15.18
CA ILE A 23 -5.02 -9.64 15.37
C ILE A 23 -6.07 -10.41 14.60
N HIS A 24 -7.07 -10.95 15.30
CA HIS A 24 -8.19 -11.65 14.68
C HIS A 24 -9.18 -10.64 14.08
N LEU A 25 -9.61 -10.91 12.85
CA LEU A 25 -10.62 -10.08 12.19
C LEU A 25 -11.98 -10.28 12.88
N THR A 26 -12.68 -9.17 13.09
CA THR A 26 -14.05 -9.20 13.61
C THR A 26 -15.04 -9.58 12.49
N PRO A 27 -16.27 -10.00 12.83
CA PRO A 27 -17.30 -10.23 11.81
C PRO A 27 -17.54 -9.03 10.89
N TRP A 28 -17.34 -7.80 11.39
CA TRP A 28 -17.46 -6.59 10.60
C TRP A 28 -16.33 -6.42 9.59
N ASP A 29 -15.12 -6.86 9.91
CA ASP A 29 -13.99 -6.84 8.98
C ASP A 29 -14.16 -7.89 7.88
N LEU A 30 -14.67 -9.08 8.24
CA LEU A 30 -14.84 -10.21 7.33
C LEU A 30 -15.79 -9.89 6.16
N GLN A 31 -16.82 -9.07 6.40
CA GLN A 31 -17.78 -8.71 5.35
C GLN A 31 -17.12 -7.93 4.20
N PHE A 32 -15.97 -7.29 4.44
CA PHE A 32 -15.27 -6.48 3.44
C PHE A 32 -14.24 -7.28 2.62
N LEU A 33 -13.84 -8.48 3.05
CA LEU A 33 -12.86 -9.30 2.34
C LEU A 33 -13.22 -9.58 0.86
N PRO A 34 -14.49 -9.85 0.49
CA PRO A 34 -14.86 -10.14 -0.89
C PRO A 34 -14.72 -8.94 -1.85
N PHE A 35 -14.63 -7.71 -1.32
CA PHE A 35 -14.52 -6.49 -2.15
C PHE A 35 -13.11 -6.26 -2.70
N GLY A 36 -12.12 -7.05 -2.26
CA GLY A 36 -10.75 -6.98 -2.74
C GLY A 36 -9.99 -5.74 -2.24
N TYR A 37 -8.88 -5.43 -2.90
CA TYR A 37 -8.04 -4.29 -2.53
C TYR A 37 -8.69 -2.97 -2.95
N ASN A 38 -8.84 -2.04 -2.00
CA ASN A 38 -9.27 -0.69 -2.31
C ASN A 38 -8.18 0.04 -3.12
N GLN A 39 -8.51 0.47 -4.34
CA GLN A 39 -7.60 1.17 -5.24
C GLN A 39 -7.98 2.64 -5.33
N THR A 40 -7.34 3.46 -4.50
CA THR A 40 -7.50 4.92 -4.51
C THR A 40 -6.19 5.61 -4.87
N GLY A 41 -6.30 6.78 -5.48
CA GLY A 41 -5.15 7.59 -5.88
C GLY A 41 -5.39 9.07 -5.59
N LEU A 42 -4.30 9.82 -5.45
CA LEU A 42 -4.30 11.26 -5.29
C LEU A 42 -3.45 11.88 -6.41
N LEU A 43 -3.95 12.95 -7.01
CA LEU A 43 -3.25 13.71 -8.04
C LEU A 43 -2.81 15.04 -7.45
N TYR A 44 -1.51 15.32 -7.54
CA TYR A 44 -0.91 16.56 -7.07
C TYR A 44 -0.36 17.35 -8.25
N HIS A 45 -0.48 18.68 -8.19
CA HIS A 45 0.20 19.55 -9.16
C HIS A 45 1.70 19.46 -8.97
N GLN A 46 2.44 19.36 -10.08
CA GLN A 46 3.89 19.37 -10.03
C GLN A 46 4.39 20.76 -9.65
N PRO A 47 5.17 20.90 -8.56
CA PRO A 47 5.78 22.18 -8.20
C PRO A 47 6.88 22.54 -9.20
N PHE A 48 7.03 23.82 -9.52
CA PHE A 48 8.00 24.32 -10.51
C PHE A 48 9.48 24.11 -10.11
N GLU A 49 9.80 23.83 -8.83
CA GLU A 49 11.18 23.85 -8.32
C GLU A 49 11.55 22.67 -7.38
N LEU A 50 10.86 21.53 -7.47
CA LEU A 50 11.10 20.43 -6.52
C LEU A 50 12.00 19.33 -7.09
N ASP A 51 13.12 19.08 -6.41
CA ASP A 51 13.95 17.91 -6.63
C ASP A 51 13.15 16.64 -6.27
N SER A 52 12.70 15.94 -7.31
CA SER A 52 11.94 14.70 -7.22
C SER A 52 12.63 13.61 -6.40
N THR A 53 13.97 13.57 -6.40
CA THR A 53 14.74 12.56 -5.65
C THR A 53 14.56 12.74 -4.14
N ASN A 54 14.56 14.01 -3.71
CA ASN A 54 14.38 14.36 -2.31
C ASN A 54 12.94 14.04 -1.83
N GLN A 55 11.93 14.28 -2.67
CA GLN A 55 10.53 13.96 -2.35
C GLN A 55 10.30 12.47 -2.11
N ILE A 56 10.85 11.59 -2.96
CA ILE A 56 10.66 10.15 -2.80
C ILE A 56 11.33 9.65 -1.52
N GLN A 57 12.50 10.18 -1.16
CA GLN A 57 13.14 9.83 0.11
C GLN A 57 12.35 10.35 1.32
N HIS A 58 11.88 11.60 1.27
CA HIS A 58 10.98 12.12 2.30
C HIS A 58 9.73 11.26 2.45
N PHE A 59 9.09 10.86 1.34
CA PHE A 59 7.92 9.99 1.37
C PHE A 59 8.23 8.63 2.00
N LYS A 60 9.36 8.00 1.65
CA LYS A 60 9.81 6.73 2.27
C LYS A 60 9.97 6.86 3.78
N ASN A 61 10.62 7.93 4.24
CA ASN A 61 10.87 8.17 5.65
C ASN A 61 9.56 8.47 6.40
N SER A 62 8.69 9.32 5.85
CA SER A 62 7.37 9.60 6.43
C SER A 62 6.51 8.35 6.49
N LEU A 63 6.47 7.55 5.42
CA LEU A 63 5.73 6.29 5.40
C LEU A 63 6.27 5.31 6.44
N SER A 64 7.59 5.16 6.55
CA SER A 64 8.22 4.32 7.59
C SER A 64 7.78 4.76 9.00
N SER A 65 7.89 6.05 9.33
CA SER A 65 7.44 6.59 10.61
C SER A 65 5.94 6.40 10.86
N THR A 66 5.10 6.56 9.83
CA THR A 66 3.65 6.33 9.94
C THR A 66 3.33 4.85 10.22
N LEU A 67 4.07 3.92 9.61
CA LEU A 67 3.87 2.48 9.81
C LEU A 67 4.16 2.03 11.24
N ASP A 68 4.90 2.82 12.02
CA ASP A 68 5.09 2.60 13.46
C ASP A 68 3.76 2.68 14.23
N PHE A 69 2.87 3.58 13.83
CA PHE A 69 1.53 3.73 14.42
C PHE A 69 0.51 2.76 13.81
N PHE A 70 0.71 2.37 12.54
CA PHE A 70 -0.22 1.51 11.79
C PHE A 70 0.40 0.16 11.43
N HIS A 71 0.88 -0.55 12.45
CA HIS A 71 1.55 -1.85 12.33
C HIS A 71 0.76 -2.94 11.58
N LEU A 72 -0.57 -2.81 11.47
CA LEU A 72 -1.40 -3.70 10.65
C LEU A 72 -1.00 -3.65 9.16
N PHE A 73 -0.57 -2.50 8.65
CA PHE A 73 -0.21 -2.32 7.24
C PHE A 73 1.15 -2.91 6.86
N THR A 74 1.99 -3.25 7.84
CA THR A 74 3.24 -3.98 7.61
C THR A 74 3.10 -5.48 7.90
N GLY A 75 1.92 -5.94 8.30
CA GLY A 75 1.62 -7.34 8.56
C GLY A 75 1.24 -8.15 7.32
N ARG A 76 0.73 -9.36 7.53
CA ARG A 76 0.21 -10.24 6.49
C ARG A 76 -1.12 -10.85 6.89
N LEU A 77 -2.08 -10.87 5.97
CA LEU A 77 -3.34 -11.58 6.13
C LEU A 77 -3.05 -13.10 6.18
N LYS A 78 -3.56 -13.76 7.20
CA LYS A 78 -3.52 -15.21 7.39
C LYS A 78 -4.95 -15.73 7.41
N ILE A 79 -5.20 -16.71 6.56
CA ILE A 79 -6.48 -17.43 6.51
C ILE A 79 -6.18 -18.86 6.97
N THR A 80 -6.90 -19.31 7.98
CA THR A 80 -6.75 -20.66 8.56
C THR A 80 -8.07 -21.40 8.40
N GLN A 81 -8.01 -22.57 7.77
CA GLN A 81 -9.12 -23.51 7.71
C GLN A 81 -8.99 -24.51 8.86
N HIS A 82 -10.11 -24.80 9.53
CA HIS A 82 -10.18 -25.73 10.65
C HIS A 82 -10.84 -27.04 10.24
N ASP A 83 -10.63 -28.10 11.03
CA ASP A 83 -11.16 -29.44 10.77
C ASP A 83 -12.70 -29.51 10.81
N ASP A 84 -13.35 -28.53 11.45
CA ASP A 84 -14.81 -28.40 11.56
C ASP A 84 -15.44 -27.62 10.38
N ASN A 85 -14.69 -27.43 9.29
CA ASN A 85 -15.06 -26.62 8.12
C ASN A 85 -15.28 -25.13 8.40
N THR A 86 -14.83 -24.62 9.55
CA THR A 86 -14.82 -23.17 9.79
C THR A 86 -13.54 -22.52 9.26
N ILE A 87 -13.58 -21.21 9.05
CA ILE A 87 -12.45 -20.40 8.60
C ILE A 87 -12.24 -19.26 9.59
N SER A 88 -11.00 -19.04 10.01
CA SER A 88 -10.60 -17.83 10.73
C SER A 88 -9.62 -17.00 9.92
N CYS A 89 -9.85 -15.69 9.92
CA CYS A 89 -8.96 -14.71 9.30
C CYS A 89 -8.29 -13.86 10.38
N SER A 90 -7.00 -13.64 10.24
CA SER A 90 -6.24 -12.78 11.14
C SER A 90 -5.13 -12.05 10.38
N ILE A 91 -4.59 -11.01 10.98
CA ILE A 91 -3.40 -10.31 10.49
C ILE A 91 -2.25 -10.67 11.41
N LYS A 92 -1.19 -11.26 10.85
CA LYS A 92 0.09 -11.44 11.53
C LYS A 92 0.87 -10.13 11.43
N CYS A 93 1.06 -9.45 12.54
CA CYS A 93 1.86 -8.21 12.63
C CYS A 93 3.33 -8.57 12.83
N ASN A 94 4.03 -8.92 11.76
CA ASN A 94 5.45 -9.34 11.76
C ASN A 94 6.38 -8.37 11.02
N ASN A 95 5.92 -7.13 10.79
CA ASN A 95 6.66 -6.07 10.10
C ASN A 95 7.32 -6.50 8.77
N GLU A 96 6.64 -7.37 7.99
CA GLU A 96 7.07 -7.74 6.63
C GLU A 96 7.02 -6.57 5.63
N GLY A 97 6.49 -5.43 6.08
CA GLY A 97 6.57 -4.14 5.40
C GLY A 97 5.51 -3.96 4.32
N ALA A 98 5.43 -2.72 3.85
CA ALA A 98 4.54 -2.25 2.80
C ALA A 98 5.32 -2.03 1.50
N LEU A 99 4.77 -2.45 0.37
CA LEU A 99 5.41 -2.28 -0.93
C LEU A 99 5.24 -0.85 -1.45
N LEU A 100 6.35 -0.17 -1.73
CA LEU A 100 6.38 1.11 -2.42
C LEU A 100 6.96 0.93 -3.83
N VAL A 101 6.18 1.27 -4.85
CA VAL A 101 6.62 1.28 -6.25
C VAL A 101 6.73 2.72 -6.73
N HIS A 102 7.93 3.13 -7.11
CA HIS A 102 8.19 4.42 -7.75
C HIS A 102 8.31 4.21 -9.26
N ALA A 103 7.47 4.91 -10.02
CA ALA A 103 7.40 4.81 -11.47
C ALA A 103 7.29 6.19 -12.11
N ALA A 104 7.70 6.30 -13.37
CA ALA A 104 7.56 7.50 -14.18
C ALA A 104 6.77 7.20 -15.46
N ALA A 105 5.97 8.16 -15.89
CA ALA A 105 5.21 8.09 -17.12
C ALA A 105 5.47 9.35 -17.95
N LYS A 106 6.38 9.26 -18.92
CA LYS A 106 6.82 10.42 -19.73
C LYS A 106 5.81 10.87 -20.78
N HIS A 107 4.84 10.02 -21.09
CA HIS A 107 3.87 10.23 -22.17
C HIS A 107 2.42 10.17 -21.65
N ILE A 108 2.21 10.47 -20.37
CA ILE A 108 0.89 10.58 -19.76
C ILE A 108 0.71 12.04 -19.34
N SER A 109 -0.37 12.67 -19.80
CA SER A 109 -0.79 14.00 -19.38
C SER A 109 -1.90 13.91 -18.32
N VAL A 110 -2.26 15.05 -17.73
CA VAL A 110 -3.42 15.14 -16.84
C VAL A 110 -4.73 14.86 -17.60
N SER A 111 -4.82 15.24 -18.89
CA SER A 111 -6.00 14.94 -19.71
C SER A 111 -6.19 13.43 -19.90
N ASP A 112 -5.11 12.65 -20.00
CA ASP A 112 -5.17 11.18 -20.08
C ASP A 112 -5.76 10.50 -18.82
N ILE A 113 -5.86 11.24 -17.70
CA ILE A 113 -6.40 10.77 -16.42
C ILE A 113 -7.83 11.28 -16.21
N LEU A 114 -8.09 12.55 -16.53
CA LEU A 114 -9.38 13.20 -16.30
C LEU A 114 -10.40 12.90 -17.41
N GLU A 115 -9.95 12.68 -18.63
CA GLU A 115 -10.85 12.40 -19.75
C GLU A 115 -11.27 10.93 -19.74
N PRO A 116 -12.57 10.64 -19.89
CA PRO A 116 -13.05 9.27 -19.97
C PRO A 116 -12.44 8.61 -21.22
N LYS A 117 -11.77 7.47 -21.04
CA LYS A 117 -11.15 6.74 -22.15
C LYS A 117 -12.15 6.01 -23.05
N TYR A 118 -13.43 5.98 -22.71
CA TYR A 118 -14.50 5.39 -23.51
C TYR A 118 -15.84 6.11 -23.30
N ILE A 119 -16.57 6.32 -24.40
CA ILE A 119 -18.04 6.42 -24.46
C ILE A 119 -18.58 5.00 -24.65
#